data_AF-A0A7S3XAK7-F1
#
_entry.id   AF-A0A7S3XAK7-F1
#
_cell.length_a   1.000
_cell.length_b   1.000
_cell.length_c   1.000
_cell.angle_alpha   90.00
_cell.angle_beta   90.00
_cell.angle_gamma   90.00
#
_symmetry.space_group_name_H-M   'P 1'
#
loop_
_entity.id
_entity.type
_entity.pdbx_description
1 polymer ?
#
loop_
_entity_poly.entity_id
_entity_poly.type
_entity_poly.pdbx_seq_one_letter_code
_entity_poly.pdbx_strand_id
1 'polypeptide(L)'
;SHLGSDRVGPPFIPSHSQVGSATKEHMTTFDIRPETARLVVYASFWAMVGLAMVLFRFFVVGVDLNDTHLTRMFGYNNVCIYLDFTPSREICAMFYPLVEYPAVAYLTLRFMQQRQSFKLGAVPKWFYTINCVLLPIKVVLAAWFRMVFVIDGVVDLFGHTAGFLGLQVCFVLIAVENGMYHYLLGNSPLPRFGVNGTRLLG
;
A
#
# COMPACT_ATOMS: atom_id res chain seq x y z
N SER A 1 -5.23 63.77 65.38
CA SER A 1 -6.04 63.12 64.32
C SER A 1 -5.41 61.75 64.07
N HIS A 2 -5.89 60.65 64.66
CA HIS A 2 -6.99 59.80 64.15
C HIS A 2 -6.78 59.51 62.65
N LEU A 3 -6.62 58.30 62.12
CA LEU A 3 -7.02 56.91 62.43
C LEU A 3 -6.00 56.00 61.72
N GLY A 4 -5.71 54.75 62.10
CA GLY A 4 -6.62 53.60 62.19
C GLY A 4 -5.92 52.43 61.46
N SER A 5 -5.38 51.49 62.23
CA SER A 5 -4.69 50.29 61.75
C SER A 5 -5.73 49.22 61.43
N ASP A 6 -6.10 49.10 60.16
CA ASP A 6 -6.96 48.01 59.69
C ASP A 6 -6.11 46.83 59.19
N ARG A 7 -6.25 45.71 59.92
CA ARG A 7 -5.69 44.40 59.61
C ARG A 7 -6.37 43.85 58.37
N VAL A 8 -5.63 43.71 57.28
CA VAL A 8 -6.07 42.94 56.11
C VAL A 8 -5.81 41.46 56.43
N GLY A 9 -6.90 40.70 56.60
CA GLY A 9 -6.85 39.24 56.78
C GLY A 9 -6.35 38.50 55.52
N PRO A 10 -5.99 37.21 55.63
CA PRO A 10 -5.47 36.45 54.51
C PRO A 10 -6.51 36.30 53.38
N PRO A 11 -6.07 36.19 52.12
CA PRO A 11 -6.96 36.07 50.98
C PRO A 11 -7.76 34.78 51.03
N PHE A 12 -9.07 34.91 50.80
CA PHE A 12 -10.03 33.84 50.59
C PHE A 12 -9.65 33.07 49.31
N ILE A 13 -9.25 31.80 49.44
CA ILE A 13 -9.06 30.88 48.31
C ILE A 13 -10.40 30.17 48.07
N PRO A 14 -11.08 30.38 46.93
CA PRO A 14 -12.29 29.63 46.63
C PRO A 14 -11.92 28.20 46.24
N SER A 15 -12.38 27.23 47.03
CA SER A 15 -12.34 25.82 46.70
C SER A 15 -13.40 25.49 45.65
N HIS A 16 -13.06 25.62 44.37
CA HIS A 16 -13.88 25.03 43.30
C HIS A 16 -13.41 23.61 43.00
N SER A 17 -13.87 22.70 43.86
CA SER A 17 -14.09 21.30 43.50
C SER A 17 -15.26 21.22 42.52
N GLN A 18 -14.95 21.20 41.23
CA GLN A 18 -15.85 20.71 40.17
C GLN A 18 -14.98 19.81 39.29
N VAL A 19 -14.76 18.59 39.78
CA VAL A 19 -14.23 17.48 38.99
C VAL A 19 -15.30 17.16 37.95
N GLY A 20 -15.18 17.82 36.80
CA GLY A 20 -15.93 17.47 35.61
C GLY A 20 -15.65 16.02 35.28
N SER A 21 -16.72 15.22 35.33
CA SER A 21 -16.81 13.86 34.81
C SER A 21 -16.05 13.76 33.49
N ALA A 22 -14.87 13.14 33.54
CA ALA A 22 -14.13 12.78 32.34
C ALA A 22 -14.95 11.75 31.57
N THR A 23 -15.70 12.22 30.58
CA THR A 23 -16.25 11.38 29.52
C THR A 23 -15.05 10.69 28.88
N LYS A 24 -14.84 9.41 29.20
CA LYS A 24 -13.89 8.56 28.48
C LYS A 24 -14.44 8.42 27.07
N GLU A 25 -14.09 9.35 26.18
CA GLU A 25 -14.20 9.11 24.75
C GLU A 25 -13.42 7.83 24.48
N HIS A 26 -14.15 6.79 24.11
CA HIS A 26 -13.59 5.53 23.68
C HIS A 26 -12.97 5.78 22.30
N MET A 27 -11.80 6.43 22.29
CA MET A 27 -11.03 6.67 21.08
C MET A 27 -10.60 5.32 20.56
N THR A 28 -11.40 4.77 19.65
CA THR A 28 -11.12 3.50 19.00
C THR A 28 -10.00 3.78 18.01
N THR A 29 -8.76 3.62 18.46
CA THR A 29 -7.57 3.74 17.60
C THR A 29 -7.55 2.55 16.65
N PHE A 30 -8.02 2.77 15.43
CA PHE A 30 -7.81 1.84 14.32
C PHE A 30 -6.34 1.92 13.90
N ASP A 31 -5.53 0.97 14.34
CA ASP A 31 -4.15 0.80 13.88
C ASP A 31 -4.15 0.08 12.52
N ILE A 32 -4.40 0.83 11.45
CA ILE A 32 -4.33 0.29 10.09
C ILE A 32 -2.87 0.22 9.68
N ARG A 33 -2.28 -0.98 9.81
CA ARG A 33 -0.92 -1.26 9.35
C ARG A 33 -0.90 -1.35 7.81
N PRO A 34 -0.11 -0.52 7.11
CA PRO A 34 -0.01 -0.58 5.65
C PRO A 34 0.37 -1.97 5.12
N GLU A 35 1.10 -2.75 5.89
CA GLU A 35 1.51 -4.11 5.56
C GLU A 35 0.32 -5.06 5.36
N THR A 36 -0.78 -4.85 6.09
CA THR A 36 -2.03 -5.61 5.91
C THR A 36 -2.63 -5.35 4.53
N ALA A 37 -2.69 -4.08 4.11
CA ALA A 37 -3.17 -3.73 2.77
C ALA A 37 -2.31 -4.35 1.67
N ARG A 38 -0.98 -4.40 1.85
CA ARG A 38 -0.07 -5.09 0.92
C ARG A 38 -0.37 -6.58 0.82
N LEU A 39 -0.62 -7.26 1.94
CA LEU A 39 -0.99 -8.68 1.94
C LEU A 39 -2.29 -8.91 1.17
N VAL A 40 -3.30 -8.06 1.39
CA VAL A 40 -4.57 -8.12 0.68
C VAL A 40 -4.37 -7.96 -0.83
N VAL A 41 -3.53 -7.02 -1.27
CA VAL A 41 -3.19 -6.84 -2.69
C VAL A 41 -2.59 -8.09 -3.31
N TYR A 42 -1.59 -8.70 -2.66
CA TYR A 42 -0.98 -9.92 -3.20
C TYR A 42 -1.95 -11.10 -3.19
N ALA A 43 -2.74 -11.25 -2.12
CA ALA A 43 -3.73 -12.30 -2.03
C ALA A 43 -4.81 -12.15 -3.12
N SER A 44 -5.34 -10.95 -3.33
CA SER A 44 -6.36 -10.72 -4.36
C SER A 44 -5.78 -10.83 -5.78
N PHE A 45 -4.55 -10.37 -6.02
CA PHE A 45 -3.88 -10.53 -7.30
C PHE A 45 -3.67 -12.01 -7.65
N TRP A 46 -3.12 -12.81 -6.73
CA TRP A 46 -2.90 -14.24 -6.97
C TRP A 46 -4.21 -15.03 -7.04
N ALA A 47 -5.25 -14.63 -6.29
CA ALA A 47 -6.59 -15.20 -6.44
C ALA A 47 -7.16 -14.94 -7.84
N MET A 48 -7.01 -13.73 -8.37
CA MET A 48 -7.43 -13.37 -9.73
C MET A 48 -6.65 -14.20 -10.78
N VAL A 49 -5.34 -14.33 -10.62
CA VAL A 49 -4.51 -15.17 -11.50
C VAL A 49 -4.95 -16.63 -11.45
N GLY A 50 -5.21 -17.17 -10.26
CA GLY A 50 -5.73 -18.53 -10.10
C GLY A 50 -7.08 -18.72 -10.78
N LEU A 51 -7.99 -17.75 -10.64
CA LEU A 51 -9.27 -17.73 -11.34
C LEU A 51 -9.09 -17.74 -12.86
N ALA A 52 -8.17 -16.92 -13.38
CA ALA A 52 -7.86 -16.87 -14.81
C ALA A 52 -7.35 -18.22 -15.34
N MET A 53 -6.44 -18.88 -14.61
CA MET A 53 -5.92 -20.19 -14.99
C MET A 53 -7.02 -21.26 -15.02
N VAL A 54 -7.92 -21.24 -14.03
CA VAL A 54 -9.07 -22.16 -13.97
C VAL A 54 -10.00 -21.91 -15.17
N LEU A 55 -10.39 -20.67 -15.41
CA LEU A 55 -11.27 -20.31 -16.53
C LEU A 55 -10.63 -20.68 -17.88
N PHE A 56 -9.35 -20.36 -18.06
CA PHE A 56 -8.61 -20.72 -19.26
C PHE A 56 -8.62 -22.24 -19.48
N ARG A 57 -8.32 -23.03 -18.44
CA ARG A 57 -8.22 -24.48 -18.56
C ARG A 57 -9.55 -25.17 -18.92
N PHE A 58 -10.68 -24.63 -18.49
CA PHE A 58 -12.00 -25.23 -18.70
C PHE A 58 -12.74 -24.70 -19.92
N PHE A 59 -12.56 -23.42 -20.28
CA PHE A 59 -13.37 -22.76 -21.31
C PHE A 59 -12.59 -22.41 -22.58
N VAL A 60 -11.26 -22.34 -22.53
CA VAL A 60 -10.43 -22.01 -23.70
C VAL A 60 -9.92 -23.30 -24.33
N VAL A 61 -10.28 -23.53 -25.59
CA VAL A 61 -9.91 -24.72 -26.35
C VAL A 61 -9.09 -24.31 -27.57
N GLY A 62 -8.06 -25.09 -27.91
CA GLY A 62 -7.29 -24.90 -29.15
C GLY A 62 -6.14 -23.90 -29.06
N VAL A 63 -5.75 -23.47 -27.85
CA VAL A 63 -4.55 -22.64 -27.65
C VAL A 63 -3.35 -23.54 -27.32
N ASP A 64 -2.33 -23.53 -28.17
CA ASP A 64 -1.04 -24.18 -27.90
C ASP A 64 -0.16 -23.22 -27.08
N LEU A 65 0.15 -23.59 -25.84
CA LEU A 65 1.01 -22.80 -24.97
C LEU A 65 2.48 -22.79 -25.43
N ASN A 66 2.89 -23.68 -26.34
CA ASN A 66 4.25 -23.63 -26.90
C ASN A 66 4.37 -22.67 -28.08
N ASP A 67 3.24 -22.26 -28.66
CA ASP A 67 3.19 -21.38 -29.84
C ASP A 67 2.10 -20.31 -29.69
N THR A 68 2.37 -19.38 -28.78
CA THR A 68 1.53 -18.20 -28.52
C THR A 68 2.14 -16.94 -29.12
N HIS A 69 1.32 -15.91 -29.30
CA HIS A 69 1.78 -14.57 -29.69
C HIS A 69 2.86 -14.02 -28.72
N LEU A 70 2.78 -14.34 -27.42
CA LEU A 70 3.80 -14.02 -26.41
C LEU A 70 5.10 -14.79 -26.62
N THR A 71 5.05 -16.10 -26.86
CA THR A 71 6.27 -16.90 -27.11
C THR A 71 6.99 -16.47 -28.38
N ARG A 72 6.25 -16.10 -29.43
CA ARG A 72 6.83 -15.62 -30.69
C ARG A 72 7.56 -14.27 -30.54
N MET A 73 7.09 -13.40 -29.64
CA MET A 73 7.69 -12.08 -29.43
C MET A 73 8.75 -12.05 -28.32
N PHE A 74 8.49 -12.69 -27.18
CA PHE A 74 9.34 -12.63 -25.99
C PHE A 74 10.11 -13.92 -25.69
N GLY A 75 9.80 -15.03 -26.37
CA GLY A 75 10.40 -16.34 -26.12
C GLY A 75 9.82 -17.10 -24.91
N TYR A 76 8.82 -16.55 -24.22
CA TYR A 76 8.15 -17.21 -23.09
C TYR A 76 6.72 -16.70 -22.89
N ASN A 77 5.88 -17.48 -22.22
CA ASN A 77 4.58 -17.03 -21.73
C ASN A 77 4.69 -16.41 -20.35
N ASN A 78 4.25 -15.18 -20.21
CA ASN A 78 3.94 -14.61 -18.91
C ASN A 78 2.47 -14.92 -18.54
N VAL A 79 2.04 -14.48 -17.35
CA VAL A 79 0.70 -14.77 -16.80
C VAL A 79 -0.45 -14.21 -17.64
N CYS A 80 -0.19 -13.19 -18.47
CA CYS A 80 -1.21 -12.55 -19.29
C CYS A 80 -1.85 -13.50 -20.31
N ILE A 81 -1.16 -14.57 -20.72
CA ILE A 81 -1.75 -15.57 -21.63
C ILE A 81 -3.07 -16.15 -21.10
N TYR A 82 -3.23 -16.24 -19.77
CA TYR A 82 -4.44 -16.74 -19.14
C TYR A 82 -5.54 -15.67 -19.04
N LEU A 83 -5.17 -14.39 -19.16
CA LEU A 83 -6.04 -13.22 -19.10
C LEU A 83 -6.47 -12.73 -20.50
N ASP A 84 -5.82 -13.18 -21.57
CA ASP A 84 -6.07 -12.70 -22.94
C ASP A 84 -7.38 -13.19 -23.55
N PHE A 85 -7.83 -14.38 -23.16
CA PHE A 85 -8.94 -15.06 -23.83
C PHE A 85 -10.26 -14.94 -23.06
N THR A 86 -11.37 -14.88 -23.80
CA THR A 86 -12.72 -15.01 -23.25
C THR A 86 -12.96 -16.44 -22.76
N PRO A 87 -13.64 -16.65 -21.61
CA PRO A 87 -14.26 -15.66 -20.73
C PRO A 87 -13.34 -15.13 -19.61
N SER A 88 -12.08 -15.59 -19.55
CA SER A 88 -11.13 -15.22 -18.49
C SER A 88 -10.90 -13.71 -18.42
N ARG A 89 -10.73 -13.06 -19.57
CA ARG A 89 -10.50 -11.61 -19.68
C ARG A 89 -11.60 -10.81 -19.01
N GLU A 90 -12.85 -11.07 -19.39
CA GLU A 90 -14.01 -10.30 -18.95
C GLU A 90 -14.30 -10.53 -17.46
N ILE A 91 -14.21 -11.79 -17.00
CA ILE A 91 -14.45 -12.14 -15.59
C ILE A 91 -13.35 -11.56 -14.70
N CYS A 92 -12.08 -11.67 -15.11
CA CYS A 92 -10.98 -11.11 -14.34
C CYS A 92 -11.00 -9.58 -14.33
N ALA A 93 -11.46 -8.93 -15.39
CA ALA A 93 -11.68 -7.49 -15.41
C ALA A 93 -12.73 -7.03 -14.36
N MET A 94 -13.77 -7.84 -14.11
CA MET A 94 -14.74 -7.58 -13.04
C MET A 94 -14.16 -7.80 -11.63
N PHE A 95 -13.21 -8.73 -11.50
CA PHE A 95 -12.54 -9.02 -10.23
C PHE A 95 -11.42 -8.01 -9.91
N TYR A 96 -10.82 -7.42 -10.94
CA TYR A 96 -9.65 -6.55 -10.81
C TYR A 96 -9.80 -5.36 -9.83
N PRO A 97 -10.97 -4.70 -9.67
CA PRO A 97 -11.15 -3.67 -8.64
C PRO A 97 -10.80 -4.13 -7.21
N LEU A 98 -10.92 -5.42 -6.90
CA LEU A 98 -10.50 -6.02 -5.63
C LEU A 98 -8.97 -6.10 -5.45
N VAL A 99 -8.22 -5.88 -6.52
CA VAL A 99 -6.76 -5.74 -6.52
C VAL A 99 -6.38 -4.26 -6.55
N GLU A 100 -7.01 -3.50 -7.45
CA GLU A 100 -6.70 -2.09 -7.70
C GLU A 100 -6.95 -1.21 -6.48
N TYR A 101 -8.13 -1.29 -5.86
CA TYR A 101 -8.46 -0.41 -4.74
C TYR A 101 -7.58 -0.67 -3.50
N PRO A 102 -7.34 -1.92 -3.07
CA PRO A 102 -6.37 -2.17 -2.01
C PRO A 102 -4.95 -1.71 -2.36
N ALA A 103 -4.55 -1.76 -3.63
CA ALA A 103 -3.23 -1.30 -4.06
C ALA A 103 -3.09 0.22 -3.93
N VAL A 104 -4.09 0.98 -4.38
CA VAL A 104 -4.13 2.44 -4.21
C VAL A 104 -4.23 2.83 -2.73
N ALA A 105 -5.03 2.10 -1.95
CA ALA A 105 -5.12 2.30 -0.50
C ALA A 105 -3.78 2.06 0.19
N TYR A 106 -3.07 0.98 -0.17
CA TYR A 106 -1.73 0.68 0.32
C TYR A 106 -0.74 1.81 0.01
N LEU A 107 -0.68 2.26 -1.25
CA LEU A 107 0.18 3.36 -1.69
C LEU A 107 -0.08 4.64 -0.88
N THR A 108 -1.36 4.97 -0.67
CA THR A 108 -1.79 6.14 0.09
C THR A 108 -1.39 6.03 1.57
N LEU A 109 -1.67 4.90 2.21
CA LEU A 109 -1.33 4.67 3.61
C LEU A 109 0.19 4.71 3.84
N ARG A 110 0.98 4.13 2.93
CA ARG A 110 2.45 4.22 3.01
C ARG A 110 2.95 5.65 2.87
N PHE A 111 2.39 6.42 1.94
CA PHE A 111 2.74 7.83 1.81
C PHE A 111 2.40 8.62 3.08
N MET A 112 1.22 8.38 3.68
CA MET A 112 0.84 9.01 4.94
C MET A 112 1.81 8.67 6.08
N GLN A 113 2.22 7.40 6.18
CA GLN A 113 3.21 6.96 7.18
C GLN A 113 4.57 7.65 6.97
N GLN A 114 5.06 7.72 5.73
CA GLN A 114 6.33 8.40 5.42
C GLN A 114 6.25 9.91 5.67
N ARG A 115 5.10 10.54 5.38
CA ARG A 115 4.86 11.96 5.68
C ARG A 115 4.90 12.21 7.18
N GLN A 116 4.33 11.31 7.99
CA GLN A 116 4.41 11.41 9.44
C GLN A 116 5.86 11.28 9.93
N SER A 117 6.62 10.30 9.44
CA SER A 117 8.05 10.16 9.76
C SER A 117 8.87 11.39 9.36
N PHE A 118 8.54 12.03 8.23
CA PHE A 118 9.19 13.28 7.81
C PHE A 118 8.88 14.43 8.78
N LYS A 119 7.62 14.59 9.19
CA LYS A 119 7.22 15.60 10.19
C LYS A 119 7.90 15.40 11.54
N LEU A 120 8.16 14.15 11.91
CA LEU A 120 8.87 13.78 13.14
C LEU A 120 10.40 13.87 13.00
N GLY A 121 10.93 14.25 11.84
CA GLY A 121 12.37 14.35 11.60
C GLY A 121 13.09 13.01 11.46
N ALA A 122 12.36 11.90 11.38
CA ALA A 122 12.92 10.55 11.29
C ALA A 122 13.46 10.20 9.88
N VAL A 123 13.05 10.93 8.84
CA VAL A 123 13.55 10.78 7.47
C VAL A 123 13.95 12.13 6.88
N PRO A 124 14.97 12.19 6.00
CA PRO A 124 15.43 13.43 5.40
C PRO A 124 14.47 13.98 4.34
N LYS A 125 14.54 15.30 4.10
CA LYS A 125 13.66 16.03 3.16
C LYS A 125 13.72 15.51 1.73
N TRP A 126 14.92 15.15 1.24
CA TRP A 126 15.09 14.65 -0.13
C TRP A 126 14.29 13.36 -0.37
N PHE A 127 14.24 12.47 0.62
CA PHE A 127 13.50 11.21 0.53
C PHE A 127 11.98 11.48 0.46
N TYR A 128 11.50 12.41 1.30
CA TYR A 128 10.09 12.84 1.24
C TYR A 128 9.74 13.48 -0.11
N THR A 129 10.62 14.31 -0.67
CA THR A 129 10.41 14.90 -2.01
C THR A 129 10.31 13.83 -3.09
N ILE A 130 11.19 12.82 -3.07
CA ILE A 130 11.10 11.68 -3.99
C ILE A 130 9.74 10.98 -3.84
N ASN A 131 9.28 10.71 -2.62
CA ASN A 131 8.00 10.03 -2.40
C ASN A 131 6.80 10.86 -2.88
N CYS A 132 6.84 12.19 -2.74
CA CYS A 132 5.81 13.07 -3.29
C CYS A 132 5.70 12.97 -4.82
N VAL A 133 6.84 12.79 -5.52
CA VAL A 133 6.87 12.62 -6.98
C VAL A 133 6.52 11.19 -7.38
N LEU A 134 6.99 10.19 -6.65
CA LEU A 134 6.75 8.78 -6.95
C LEU A 134 5.31 8.34 -6.66
N LEU A 135 4.61 8.95 -5.71
CA LEU A 135 3.22 8.58 -5.40
C LEU A 135 2.30 8.64 -6.63
N PRO A 136 2.15 9.77 -7.34
CA PRO A 136 1.28 9.82 -8.51
C PRO A 136 1.74 8.87 -9.62
N ILE A 137 3.05 8.69 -9.81
CA ILE A 137 3.62 7.74 -10.78
C ILE A 137 3.20 6.31 -10.43
N LYS A 138 3.36 5.88 -9.17
CA LYS A 138 2.95 4.55 -8.71
C LYS A 138 1.44 4.33 -8.83
N VAL A 139 0.63 5.35 -8.52
CA VAL A 139 -0.84 5.27 -8.68
C VAL A 139 -1.21 5.09 -10.15
N VAL A 140 -0.62 5.87 -11.06
CA VAL A 140 -0.84 5.72 -12.50
C VAL A 140 -0.39 4.35 -12.98
N LEU A 141 0.82 3.89 -12.59
CA LEU A 141 1.33 2.57 -12.99
C LEU A 141 0.48 1.41 -12.45
N ALA A 142 -0.02 1.51 -11.21
CA ALA A 142 -0.92 0.53 -10.64
C ALA A 142 -2.26 0.49 -11.38
N ALA A 143 -2.84 1.66 -11.68
CA ALA A 143 -4.08 1.74 -12.46
C ALA A 143 -3.88 1.27 -13.91
N TRP A 144 -2.72 1.56 -14.51
CA TRP A 144 -2.36 1.24 -15.89
C TRP A 144 -2.41 -0.26 -16.17
N PHE A 145 -2.20 -1.11 -15.17
CA PHE A 145 -2.35 -2.56 -15.30
C PHE A 145 -3.72 -2.98 -15.84
N ARG A 146 -4.78 -2.18 -15.64
CA ARG A 146 -6.11 -2.42 -16.23
C ARG A 146 -6.09 -2.58 -17.75
N MET A 147 -5.09 -2.02 -18.43
CA MET A 147 -4.97 -2.10 -19.89
C MET A 147 -4.82 -3.53 -20.39
N VAL A 148 -4.33 -4.46 -19.55
CA VAL A 148 -4.30 -5.91 -19.85
C VAL A 148 -5.69 -6.45 -20.17
N PHE A 149 -6.75 -5.87 -19.62
CA PHE A 149 -8.13 -6.27 -19.89
C PHE A 149 -8.79 -5.51 -21.04
N VAL A 150 -8.23 -4.37 -21.43
CA VAL A 150 -8.82 -3.46 -22.43
C VAL A 150 -8.20 -3.69 -23.80
N ILE A 151 -6.88 -3.88 -23.85
CA ILE A 151 -6.13 -4.08 -25.08
C ILE A 151 -6.00 -5.57 -25.34
N ASP A 152 -6.48 -6.00 -26.50
CA ASP A 152 -6.39 -7.39 -26.93
C ASP A 152 -4.94 -7.74 -27.28
N GLY A 153 -4.34 -8.68 -26.54
CA GLY A 153 -2.96 -9.13 -26.75
C GLY A 153 -2.72 -9.76 -28.12
N VAL A 154 -3.76 -10.25 -28.80
CA VAL A 154 -3.67 -10.82 -30.15
C VAL A 154 -3.55 -9.72 -31.21
N VAL A 155 -4.15 -8.56 -30.98
CA VAL A 155 -4.17 -7.43 -31.93
C VAL A 155 -3.02 -6.46 -31.67
N ASP A 156 -2.83 -6.05 -30.42
CA ASP A 156 -1.77 -5.14 -30.00
C ASP A 156 -1.06 -5.67 -28.74
N LEU A 157 -0.07 -6.52 -29.00
CA LEU A 157 0.72 -7.14 -27.95
C LEU A 157 1.55 -6.13 -27.15
N PHE A 158 2.01 -5.04 -27.78
CA PHE A 158 2.81 -4.03 -27.09
C PHE A 158 1.95 -3.22 -26.12
N GLY A 159 0.78 -2.74 -26.56
CA GLY A 159 -0.17 -2.06 -25.68
C GLY A 159 -0.62 -2.94 -24.51
N HIS A 160 -0.92 -4.21 -24.79
CA HIS A 160 -1.30 -5.19 -23.79
C HIS A 160 -0.19 -5.41 -22.75
N THR A 161 1.03 -5.71 -23.20
CA THR A 161 2.18 -5.99 -22.31
C THR A 161 2.66 -4.76 -21.56
N ALA A 162 2.47 -3.55 -22.09
CA ALA A 162 2.76 -2.30 -21.39
C ALA A 162 1.92 -2.17 -20.10
N GLY A 163 0.67 -2.66 -20.12
CA GLY A 163 -0.17 -2.82 -18.93
C GLY A 163 0.54 -3.58 -17.81
N PHE A 164 0.99 -4.80 -18.13
CA PHE A 164 1.68 -5.69 -17.20
C PHE A 164 3.04 -5.15 -16.76
N LEU A 165 3.81 -4.56 -17.66
CA LEU A 165 5.09 -3.92 -17.35
C LEU A 165 4.91 -2.77 -16.36
N GLY A 166 3.83 -1.98 -16.49
CA GLY A 166 3.51 -0.91 -15.56
C GLY A 166 3.38 -1.41 -14.12
N LEU A 167 2.70 -2.54 -13.92
CA LEU A 167 2.56 -3.17 -12.60
C LEU A 167 3.91 -3.61 -12.03
N GLN A 168 4.77 -4.23 -12.85
CA GLN A 168 6.10 -4.67 -12.42
C GLN A 168 6.97 -3.50 -11.98
N VAL A 169 7.01 -2.42 -12.77
CA VAL A 169 7.73 -1.20 -12.43
C VAL A 169 7.18 -0.60 -11.14
N CYS A 170 5.85 -0.59 -10.95
CA CYS A 170 5.23 -0.14 -9.70
C CYS A 170 5.72 -0.95 -8.48
N PHE A 171 5.75 -2.29 -8.58
CA PHE A 171 6.25 -3.14 -7.49
C PHE A 171 7.74 -2.95 -7.20
N VAL A 172 8.57 -2.74 -8.23
CA VAL A 172 10.00 -2.42 -8.06
C VAL A 172 10.15 -1.08 -7.32
N LEU A 173 9.41 -0.04 -7.73
CA LEU A 173 9.43 1.26 -7.04
C LEU A 173 9.00 1.14 -5.59
N ILE A 174 7.92 0.39 -5.30
CA ILE A 174 7.47 0.10 -3.93
C ILE A 174 8.57 -0.60 -3.13
N ALA A 175 9.22 -1.62 -3.70
CA ALA A 175 10.25 -2.39 -3.02
C ALA A 175 11.48 -1.53 -2.69
N VAL A 176 11.95 -0.73 -3.67
CA VAL A 176 13.08 0.20 -3.50
C VAL A 176 12.76 1.26 -2.46
N GLU A 177 11.58 1.89 -2.53
CA GLU A 177 11.17 2.92 -1.57
C GLU A 177 11.03 2.35 -0.15
N ASN A 178 10.44 1.17 0.00
CA ASN A 178 10.36 0.49 1.29
C ASN A 178 11.75 0.14 1.83
N GLY A 179 12.63 -0.38 0.97
CA GLY A 179 14.02 -0.69 1.34
C GLY A 179 14.78 0.55 1.83
N MET A 180 14.69 1.66 1.08
CA MET A 180 15.28 2.94 1.47
C MET A 180 14.68 3.47 2.78
N TYR A 181 13.35 3.40 2.95
CA TYR A 181 12.68 3.84 4.16
C TYR A 181 13.17 3.08 5.40
N HIS A 182 13.28 1.75 5.31
CA HIS A 182 13.78 0.91 6.39
C HIS A 182 15.27 1.18 6.70
N TYR A 183 16.10 1.32 5.65
CA TYR A 183 17.50 1.70 5.78
C TYR A 183 17.67 3.04 6.51
N LEU A 184 16.90 4.07 6.14
CA LEU A 184 16.95 5.39 6.76
C LEU A 184 16.51 5.40 8.22
N LEU A 185 15.58 4.51 8.60
CA LEU A 185 15.15 4.36 9.99
C LEU A 185 16.08 3.47 10.84
N GLY A 186 17.18 2.95 10.27
CA GLY A 186 18.07 2.02 10.96
C GLY A 186 17.44 0.66 11.26
N ASN A 187 16.28 0.35 10.66
CA ASN A 187 15.58 -0.91 10.83
C ASN A 187 15.95 -1.85 9.68
N SER A 188 16.53 -3.02 9.99
CA SER A 188 16.80 -4.03 8.96
C SER A 188 15.49 -4.52 8.34
N PRO A 189 15.33 -4.55 7.00
CA PRO A 189 14.09 -4.92 6.33
C PRO A 189 13.77 -6.43 6.39
N LEU A 190 14.71 -7.24 6.87
CA LEU A 190 14.51 -8.67 7.06
C LEU A 190 13.73 -8.91 8.37
N PRO A 191 12.67 -9.74 8.36
CA PRO A 191 12.09 -10.23 9.60
C PRO A 191 13.19 -10.89 10.43
N ARG A 192 13.38 -10.43 11.67
CA ARG A 192 14.14 -11.19 12.67
C ARG A 192 13.33 -12.45 12.97
N PHE A 193 13.48 -13.47 12.13
CA PHE A 193 13.02 -14.81 12.46
C PHE A 193 13.83 -15.27 13.67
N GLY A 194 13.22 -15.18 14.85
CA GLY A 194 13.62 -15.88 16.06
C GLY A 194 15.07 -15.72 16.50
N VAL A 195 15.37 -14.63 17.20
CA VAL A 195 16.18 -14.74 18.42
C VAL A 195 15.51 -13.83 19.45
N ASN A 196 14.82 -14.44 20.40
CA ASN A 196 14.56 -13.83 21.70
C ASN A 196 15.92 -13.61 22.37
N GLY A 197 16.59 -12.53 21.98
CA GLY A 197 17.83 -12.05 22.56
C GLY A 197 17.52 -10.76 23.28
N THR A 198 17.25 -10.90 24.57
CA THR A 198 17.23 -9.86 25.60
C THR A 198 18.17 -8.70 25.25
N ARG A 199 17.61 -7.52 24.99
CA ARG A 199 18.28 -6.25 25.27
C ARG A 199 17.36 -5.38 26.09
N LEU A 200 17.30 -5.74 27.37
CA LEU A 200 17.29 -4.77 28.45
C LEU A 200 18.71 -4.19 28.55
N LEU A 201 18.78 -2.86 28.68
CA LEU A 201 19.89 -2.04 29.20
C LEU A 201 21.05 -1.71 28.25
N GLY A 202 21.37 -0.40 28.26
CA GLY A 202 22.39 0.31 27.52
C GLY A 202 21.95 1.75 27.33
#